data_AF-A0AAU2W8P7-F1
#
_entry.id   AF-A0AAU2W8P7-F1
#
_cell.length_a   1.000
_cell.length_b   1.000
_cell.length_c   1.000
_cell.angle_alpha   90.00
_cell.angle_beta   90.00
_cell.angle_gamma   90.00
#
_symmetry.space_group_name_H-M   'P 1'
#
loop_
_entity.id
_entity.type
_entity.pdbx_description
1 polymer ?
#
loop_
_entity_poly.entity_id
_entity_poly.type
_entity_poly.pdbx_seq_one_letter_code
_entity_poly.pdbx_strand_id
1 'polypeptide(L)'
;MTNHSEAAGAPGTEQITLRNPSELAEALPYLLGFKPEDSIVLVALHRGRFGGRVRLGIPERPGDWPSVADEMAKCLIGGCERKDGTPDGIVAFLCRDPKSTETGRQIMERLQPLAQMLRLACGRLDVPVVETLCISDDHFWSYSCPVDECCPPDGTPLAASGTSVMAAAMTYAGVQVRRPLREMRARLAPWQTAAVPEQEHALDAAAMALVPRILAGVPRAEVADETLDLARRVWNRFGHLPTGDDTLETDLRDDEQLAHDEAARLILGLQDRLTRDHAAEWMEGDEAPLALRLWRALARRCVGPYGEHAAAPLTLAGWVAWSLGDRVEAGEALDMALAADPRYVFARLLMEACSADLDPEPVRRSLRKTRDERNGRPCEANSERAFDGAGAGAAVGAGTGAGAGAGVNGEGAAGRKGAGSPGRPSAEDSREPAEDRVTRALEAALRRRGSRRAGAGKGPAQAGAHAPRRPQGRRRVGRQGTRRDG
;
A
#
# COMPACT_ATOMS: atom_id res chain seq x y z
N MET A 1 -11.90 -26.11 48.57
CA MET A 1 -11.52 -26.93 47.40
C MET A 1 -12.26 -26.36 46.22
N THR A 2 -11.64 -25.37 45.58
CA THR A 2 -12.20 -24.56 44.50
C THR A 2 -11.89 -25.22 43.17
N ASN A 3 -12.94 -25.65 42.48
CA ASN A 3 -12.90 -26.10 41.09
C ASN A 3 -12.50 -24.93 40.19
N HIS A 4 -11.35 -25.03 39.54
CA HIS A 4 -11.02 -24.23 38.37
C HIS A 4 -11.23 -25.09 37.13
N SER A 5 -12.32 -24.86 36.41
CA SER A 5 -12.54 -25.39 35.08
C SER A 5 -11.55 -24.74 34.11
N GLU A 6 -10.78 -25.58 33.41
CA GLU A 6 -10.06 -25.23 32.20
C GLU A 6 -11.03 -24.63 31.17
N ALA A 7 -10.70 -23.44 30.67
CA ALA A 7 -11.34 -22.87 29.50
C ALA A 7 -10.77 -23.57 28.25
N ALA A 8 -11.60 -24.37 27.59
CA ALA A 8 -11.34 -24.97 26.30
C ALA A 8 -10.95 -23.92 25.26
N GLY A 9 -9.80 -24.12 24.61
CA GLY A 9 -9.29 -23.27 23.53
C GLY A 9 -10.16 -23.35 22.28
N ALA A 10 -10.32 -22.21 21.61
CA ALA A 10 -10.99 -22.08 20.32
C ALA A 10 -10.26 -22.85 19.20
N PRO A 11 -10.97 -23.33 18.16
CA PRO A 11 -10.38 -24.20 17.13
C PRO A 11 -9.49 -23.42 16.13
N GLY A 12 -8.25 -23.88 15.99
CA GLY A 12 -7.59 -24.05 14.68
C GLY A 12 -6.90 -22.85 14.01
N THR A 13 -6.05 -22.09 14.71
CA THR A 13 -4.93 -21.42 14.00
C THR A 13 -3.77 -22.40 13.96
N GLU A 14 -3.62 -23.11 12.84
CA GLU A 14 -2.53 -24.07 12.64
C GLU A 14 -1.19 -23.32 12.72
N GLN A 15 -0.47 -23.49 13.83
CA GLN A 15 0.76 -22.76 14.10
C GLN A 15 1.92 -23.48 13.40
N ILE A 16 2.25 -23.06 12.19
CA ILE A 16 3.41 -23.60 11.45
C ILE A 16 4.68 -23.13 12.15
N THR A 17 5.48 -24.09 12.65
CA THR A 17 6.76 -23.82 13.32
C THR A 17 7.89 -24.10 12.36
N LEU A 18 8.70 -23.08 12.05
CA LEU A 18 9.87 -23.22 11.18
C LEU A 18 11.11 -23.53 12.02
N ARG A 19 11.78 -24.62 11.70
CA ARG A 19 12.87 -25.20 12.51
C ARG A 19 14.23 -25.14 11.82
N ASN A 20 14.26 -24.95 10.51
CA ASN A 20 15.49 -24.94 9.73
C ASN A 20 15.51 -23.80 8.69
N PRO A 21 16.69 -23.43 8.18
CA PRO A 21 16.84 -22.39 7.15
C PRO A 21 16.06 -22.65 5.86
N SER A 22 15.89 -23.91 5.47
CA SER A 22 15.11 -24.29 4.28
C SER A 22 13.64 -23.89 4.43
N GLU A 23 13.04 -24.23 5.57
CA GLU A 23 11.67 -23.85 5.92
C GLU A 23 11.49 -22.33 6.00
N LEU A 24 12.51 -21.59 6.46
CA LEU A 24 12.50 -20.12 6.44
C LEU A 24 12.49 -19.56 5.01
N ALA A 25 13.34 -20.10 4.13
CA ALA A 25 13.40 -19.68 2.74
C ALA A 25 12.10 -20.03 1.98
N GLU A 26 11.53 -21.22 2.23
CA GLU A 26 10.25 -21.64 1.65
C GLU A 26 9.06 -20.83 2.18
N ALA A 27 9.08 -20.39 3.44
CA ALA A 27 8.00 -19.60 4.02
C ALA A 27 7.95 -18.16 3.46
N LEU A 28 9.08 -17.63 2.98
CA LEU A 28 9.21 -16.23 2.61
C LEU A 28 8.13 -15.74 1.62
N PRO A 29 7.84 -16.43 0.50
CA PRO A 29 6.82 -15.97 -0.43
C PRO A 29 5.42 -15.91 0.20
N TYR A 30 5.12 -16.84 1.10
CA TYR A 30 3.83 -16.88 1.81
C TYR A 30 3.73 -15.80 2.89
N LEU A 31 4.84 -15.44 3.52
CA LEU A 31 4.91 -14.31 4.46
C LEU A 31 4.71 -12.96 3.75
N LEU A 32 5.06 -12.87 2.48
CA LEU A 32 4.93 -11.65 1.67
C LEU A 32 3.66 -11.62 0.81
N GLY A 33 3.09 -12.78 0.47
CA GLY A 33 2.01 -12.94 -0.51
C GLY A 33 2.47 -12.99 -1.97
N PHE A 34 3.78 -12.91 -2.22
CA PHE A 34 4.41 -12.93 -3.54
C PHE A 34 5.84 -13.46 -3.46
N LYS A 35 6.41 -13.94 -4.56
CA LYS A 35 7.83 -14.32 -4.63
C LYS A 35 8.70 -13.05 -4.72
N PRO A 36 9.54 -12.72 -3.71
CA PRO A 36 10.41 -11.56 -3.78
C PRO A 36 11.54 -11.78 -4.77
N GLU A 37 11.86 -10.74 -5.54
CA GLU A 37 12.96 -10.71 -6.50
C GLU A 37 13.73 -9.40 -6.33
N ASP A 38 15.05 -9.42 -6.55
CA ASP A 38 15.94 -8.27 -6.39
C ASP A 38 15.68 -7.46 -5.10
N SER A 39 15.43 -8.15 -3.99
CA SER A 39 14.91 -7.55 -2.76
C SER A 39 15.68 -7.97 -1.51
N ILE A 40 15.88 -7.00 -0.61
CA ILE A 40 16.26 -7.20 0.78
C ILE A 40 14.96 -7.29 1.59
N VAL A 41 14.81 -8.31 2.41
CA VAL A 41 13.67 -8.45 3.33
C VAL A 41 14.17 -8.70 4.73
N LEU A 42 13.75 -7.89 5.69
CA LEU A 42 13.99 -8.11 7.11
C LEU A 42 12.67 -8.44 7.79
N VAL A 43 12.65 -9.52 8.57
CA VAL A 43 11.48 -9.96 9.33
C VAL A 43 11.85 -10.03 10.81
N ALA A 44 11.13 -9.29 11.62
CA ALA A 44 11.28 -9.30 13.07
C ALA A 44 10.69 -10.58 13.68
N LEU A 45 11.33 -11.06 14.74
CA LEU A 45 10.88 -12.18 15.55
C LEU A 45 10.53 -11.69 16.97
N HIS A 46 9.35 -12.06 17.45
CA HIS A 46 8.91 -11.85 18.83
C HIS A 46 8.51 -13.20 19.43
N ARG A 47 9.24 -13.66 20.45
CA ARG A 47 9.02 -14.93 21.16
C ARG A 47 8.85 -16.12 20.20
N GLY A 48 9.67 -16.15 19.15
CA GLY A 48 9.62 -17.19 18.10
C GLY A 48 8.50 -17.04 17.08
N ARG A 49 7.80 -15.90 17.02
CA ARG A 49 6.77 -15.61 16.01
C ARG A 49 7.21 -14.46 15.10
N PHE A 50 6.85 -14.52 13.83
CA PHE A 50 7.07 -13.41 12.90
C PHE A 50 6.22 -12.20 13.28
N GLY A 51 6.84 -11.02 13.25
CA GLY A 51 6.20 -9.73 13.52
C GLY A 51 6.38 -8.76 12.35
N GLY A 52 6.87 -7.57 12.65
CA GLY A 52 7.13 -6.52 11.66
C GLY A 52 8.02 -7.00 10.52
N ARG A 53 7.81 -6.41 9.33
CA ARG A 53 8.58 -6.71 8.12
C ARG A 53 8.89 -5.42 7.39
N VAL A 54 10.10 -5.32 6.85
CA VAL A 54 10.49 -4.25 5.93
C VAL A 54 11.14 -4.89 4.71
N ARG A 55 10.83 -4.35 3.54
CA ARG A 55 11.40 -4.76 2.26
C ARG A 55 11.93 -3.54 1.54
N LEU A 56 13.04 -3.71 0.83
CA LEU A 56 13.54 -2.74 -0.13
C LEU A 56 14.17 -3.47 -1.31
N GLY A 57 14.17 -2.87 -2.50
CA GLY A 57 14.98 -3.36 -3.62
C GLY A 57 16.48 -3.32 -3.29
N ILE A 58 17.25 -4.29 -3.77
CA ILE A 58 18.71 -4.31 -3.61
C ILE A 58 19.32 -3.21 -4.49
N PRO A 59 19.97 -2.17 -3.92
CA PRO A 59 20.58 -1.10 -4.71
C PRO A 59 21.64 -1.63 -5.67
N GLU A 60 21.67 -1.11 -6.89
CA GLU A 60 22.65 -1.51 -7.91
C GLU A 60 24.06 -1.08 -7.54
N ARG A 61 24.21 0.08 -6.90
CA ARG A 61 25.50 0.65 -6.50
C ARG A 61 25.89 0.16 -5.10
N PRO A 62 27.00 -0.59 -4.94
CA PRO A 62 27.45 -1.06 -3.62
C PRO A 62 27.74 0.07 -2.62
N GLY A 63 28.03 1.28 -3.10
CA GLY A 63 28.22 2.46 -2.25
C GLY A 63 26.98 2.88 -1.46
N ASP A 64 25.78 2.49 -1.91
CA ASP A 64 24.52 2.83 -1.22
C ASP A 64 24.16 1.80 -0.13
N TRP A 65 24.80 0.62 -0.13
CA TRP A 65 24.48 -0.49 0.76
C TRP A 65 24.58 -0.15 2.26
N PRO A 66 25.58 0.61 2.76
CA PRO A 66 25.66 0.96 4.17
C PRO A 66 24.45 1.76 4.65
N SER A 67 24.07 2.80 3.89
CA SER A 67 22.92 3.66 4.20
C SER A 67 21.62 2.88 4.19
N VAL A 68 21.44 2.00 3.18
CA VAL A 68 20.26 1.14 3.08
C VAL A 68 20.16 0.17 4.26
N ALA A 69 21.26 -0.47 4.64
CA ALA A 69 21.28 -1.38 5.77
C ALA A 69 20.89 -0.68 7.08
N ASP A 70 21.43 0.51 7.32
CA ASP A 70 21.11 1.33 8.50
C ASP A 70 19.65 1.77 8.52
N GLU A 71 19.14 2.31 7.42
CA GLU A 71 17.76 2.80 7.37
C GLU A 71 16.74 1.65 7.46
N MET A 72 16.99 0.51 6.83
CA MET A 72 16.12 -0.66 6.98
C MET A 72 16.08 -1.18 8.42
N ALA A 73 17.23 -1.28 9.09
CA ALA A 73 17.31 -1.71 10.48
C ALA A 73 16.55 -0.75 11.42
N LYS A 74 16.80 0.57 11.30
CA LYS A 74 16.08 1.60 12.07
C LYS A 74 14.58 1.56 11.82
N CYS A 75 14.18 1.43 10.56
CA CYS A 75 12.77 1.41 10.16
C CYS A 75 12.04 0.21 10.78
N LEU A 76 12.61 -0.98 10.68
CA LEU A 76 12.03 -2.20 11.25
C LEU A 76 11.96 -2.12 12.77
N ILE A 77 13.10 -1.89 13.44
CA ILE A 77 13.20 -1.95 14.90
C ILE A 77 12.37 -0.84 15.53
N GLY A 78 12.52 0.41 15.06
CA GLY A 78 11.69 1.52 15.53
C GLY A 78 10.21 1.34 15.18
N GLY A 79 9.88 0.62 14.09
CA GLY A 79 8.52 0.20 13.75
C GLY A 79 7.93 -0.80 14.75
N CYS A 80 8.69 -1.83 15.10
CA CYS A 80 8.34 -2.84 16.09
C CYS A 80 8.20 -2.25 17.49
N GLU A 81 9.13 -1.43 17.95
CA GLU A 81 9.08 -0.80 19.28
C GLU A 81 7.80 -0.01 19.53
N ARG A 82 7.28 0.64 18.47
CA ARG A 82 6.02 1.38 18.52
C ARG A 82 4.76 0.50 18.53
N LYS A 83 4.86 -0.78 18.13
CA LYS A 83 3.72 -1.71 17.99
C LYS A 83 3.76 -2.82 19.04
N ASP A 84 4.84 -3.57 19.07
CA ASP A 84 4.95 -4.88 19.71
C ASP A 84 6.15 -4.97 20.68
N GLY A 85 6.92 -3.88 20.82
CA GLY A 85 8.15 -3.81 21.62
C GLY A 85 9.41 -4.11 20.81
N THR A 86 10.57 -4.13 21.46
CA THR A 86 11.83 -4.48 20.80
C THR A 86 11.81 -5.96 20.37
N PRO A 87 12.14 -6.29 19.11
CA PRO A 87 12.17 -7.67 18.65
C PRO A 87 13.31 -8.46 19.30
N ASP A 88 13.07 -9.75 19.54
CA ASP A 88 14.06 -10.67 20.14
C ASP A 88 15.14 -11.07 19.12
N GLY A 89 14.85 -10.93 17.83
CA GLY A 89 15.79 -11.17 16.74
C GLY A 89 15.21 -10.83 15.38
N ILE A 90 16.06 -10.89 14.34
CA ILE A 90 15.68 -10.61 12.96
C ILE A 90 16.13 -11.78 12.06
N VAL A 91 15.32 -12.10 11.05
CA VAL A 91 15.73 -12.93 9.91
C VAL A 91 15.88 -12.02 8.69
N ALA A 92 17.01 -12.12 8.02
CA ALA A 92 17.31 -11.34 6.81
C ALA A 92 17.31 -12.24 5.57
N PHE A 93 16.70 -11.79 4.49
CA PHE A 93 16.66 -12.47 3.20
C PHE A 93 17.17 -11.54 2.10
N LEU A 94 18.06 -12.06 1.26
CA LEU A 94 18.59 -11.40 0.07
C LEU A 94 18.15 -12.22 -1.14
N CYS A 95 17.18 -11.71 -1.89
CA CYS A 95 16.57 -12.41 -3.02
C CYS A 95 17.05 -11.76 -4.31
N ARG A 96 17.78 -12.48 -5.16
CA ARG A 96 18.19 -12.00 -6.48
C ARG A 96 18.44 -13.19 -7.38
N ASP A 97 17.70 -13.27 -8.48
CA ASP A 97 17.94 -14.27 -9.51
C ASP A 97 19.00 -13.79 -10.52
N PRO A 98 19.72 -14.72 -11.19
CA PRO A 98 20.69 -14.38 -12.21
C PRO A 98 20.04 -13.76 -13.45
N LYS A 99 20.60 -12.62 -13.89
CA LYS A 99 20.14 -11.87 -15.09
C LYS A 99 20.95 -12.18 -16.36
N SER A 100 22.03 -12.95 -16.23
CA SER A 100 23.03 -13.25 -17.29
C SER A 100 23.55 -14.68 -17.10
N THR A 101 24.70 -15.03 -17.68
CA THR A 101 25.46 -16.27 -17.39
C THR A 101 26.04 -16.31 -15.97
N GLU A 102 25.58 -15.46 -15.06
CA GLU A 102 25.97 -15.49 -13.64
C GLU A 102 25.33 -16.71 -12.98
N THR A 103 26.04 -17.38 -12.08
CA THR A 103 25.50 -18.47 -11.26
C THR A 103 24.93 -17.93 -9.95
N GLY A 104 23.99 -18.65 -9.32
CA GLY A 104 23.46 -18.26 -8.00
C GLY A 104 24.54 -18.11 -6.93
N ARG A 105 25.61 -18.91 -7.00
CA ARG A 105 26.80 -18.77 -6.15
C ARG A 105 27.49 -17.42 -6.31
N GLN A 106 27.69 -16.94 -7.54
CA GLN A 106 28.33 -15.63 -7.78
C GLN A 106 27.49 -14.49 -7.21
N ILE A 107 26.17 -14.62 -7.25
CA ILE A 107 25.24 -13.66 -6.63
C ILE A 107 25.40 -13.68 -5.11
N MET A 108 25.44 -14.87 -4.51
CA MET A 108 25.67 -15.04 -3.07
C MET A 108 27.01 -14.40 -2.65
N GLU A 109 28.11 -14.70 -3.33
CA GLU A 109 29.42 -14.11 -3.03
C GLU A 109 29.40 -12.57 -3.17
N ARG A 110 28.72 -12.04 -4.19
CA ARG A 110 28.57 -10.59 -4.40
C ARG A 110 27.75 -9.92 -3.30
N LEU A 111 26.72 -10.58 -2.78
CA LEU A 111 25.82 -10.03 -1.77
C LEU A 111 26.30 -10.26 -0.33
N GLN A 112 27.36 -11.04 -0.12
CA GLN A 112 27.97 -11.28 1.19
C GLN A 112 28.31 -9.99 1.98
N PRO A 113 28.88 -8.92 1.38
CA PRO A 113 29.15 -7.70 2.12
C PRO A 113 27.86 -7.01 2.61
N LEU A 114 26.80 -7.02 1.80
CA LEU A 114 25.49 -6.48 2.17
C LEU A 114 24.87 -7.28 3.33
N ALA A 115 24.95 -8.61 3.28
CA ALA A 115 24.52 -9.49 4.38
C ALA A 115 25.23 -9.12 5.69
N GLN A 116 26.54 -8.92 5.65
CA GLN A 116 27.32 -8.50 6.81
C GLN A 116 26.93 -7.11 7.32
N MET A 117 26.71 -6.15 6.42
CA MET A 117 26.27 -4.79 6.78
C MET A 117 24.91 -4.80 7.49
N LEU A 118 23.94 -5.58 7.01
CA LEU A 118 22.63 -5.74 7.64
C LEU A 118 22.76 -6.32 9.05
N ARG A 119 23.59 -7.36 9.22
CA ARG A 119 23.88 -7.95 10.55
C ARG A 119 24.47 -6.92 11.51
N LEU A 120 25.43 -6.14 11.06
CA LEU A 120 26.06 -5.10 11.87
C LEU A 120 25.11 -3.93 12.18
N ALA A 121 24.26 -3.53 11.22
CA ALA A 121 23.28 -2.46 11.41
C ALA A 121 22.23 -2.82 12.46
N CYS A 122 21.67 -4.03 12.39
CA CYS A 122 20.75 -4.53 13.42
C CYS A 122 21.45 -4.70 14.78
N GLY A 123 22.69 -5.22 14.78
CA GLY A 123 23.49 -5.38 16.00
C GLY A 123 23.82 -4.07 16.71
N ARG A 124 23.99 -2.96 15.98
CA ARG A 124 24.16 -1.61 16.57
C ARG A 124 22.91 -1.11 17.31
N LEU A 125 21.76 -1.71 17.03
CA LEU A 125 20.48 -1.41 17.68
C LEU A 125 20.10 -2.50 18.69
N ASP A 126 21.08 -3.30 19.15
CA ASP A 126 20.92 -4.37 20.14
C ASP A 126 19.93 -5.48 19.76
N VAL A 127 19.66 -5.66 18.46
CA VAL A 127 18.81 -6.75 17.95
C VAL A 127 19.65 -7.70 17.09
N PRO A 128 19.86 -8.97 17.51
CA PRO A 128 20.65 -9.91 16.76
C PRO A 128 19.92 -10.37 15.49
N VAL A 129 20.66 -10.52 14.40
CA VAL A 129 20.18 -11.24 13.21
C VAL A 129 20.46 -12.72 13.42
N VAL A 130 19.39 -13.50 13.61
CA VAL A 130 19.44 -14.93 13.91
C VAL A 130 19.86 -15.74 12.68
N GLU A 131 19.38 -15.33 11.51
CA GLU A 131 19.68 -15.99 10.25
C GLU A 131 19.72 -14.96 9.10
N THR A 132 20.58 -15.19 8.12
CA THR A 132 20.69 -14.37 6.90
C THR A 132 20.82 -15.29 5.70
N LEU A 133 19.82 -15.29 4.83
CA LEU A 133 19.73 -16.19 3.69
C LEU A 133 19.92 -15.44 2.36
N CYS A 134 20.67 -16.03 1.44
CA CYS A 134 20.61 -15.70 0.02
C CYS A 134 19.63 -16.64 -0.67
N ILE A 135 18.72 -16.12 -1.48
CA ILE A 135 17.82 -16.90 -2.34
C ILE A 135 18.06 -16.47 -3.78
N SER A 136 18.44 -17.43 -4.63
CA SER A 136 18.75 -17.20 -6.03
C SER A 136 18.56 -18.49 -6.81
N ASP A 137 17.97 -18.41 -8.00
CA ASP A 137 17.88 -19.55 -8.95
C ASP A 137 17.25 -20.81 -8.31
N ASP A 138 16.18 -20.61 -7.52
CA ASP A 138 15.50 -21.65 -6.73
C ASP A 138 16.42 -22.42 -5.75
N HIS A 139 17.56 -21.86 -5.39
CA HIS A 139 18.46 -22.35 -4.35
C HIS A 139 18.59 -21.32 -3.21
N PHE A 140 18.96 -21.80 -2.03
CA PHE A 140 19.29 -20.94 -0.90
C PHE A 140 20.68 -21.23 -0.31
N TRP A 141 21.26 -20.19 0.28
CA TRP A 141 22.52 -20.24 1.04
C TRP A 141 22.32 -19.52 2.37
N SER A 142 22.93 -20.01 3.46
CA SER A 142 22.99 -19.28 4.73
C SER A 142 24.35 -18.59 4.87
N TYR A 143 24.34 -17.29 5.17
CA TYR A 143 25.54 -16.52 5.56
C TYR A 143 25.85 -16.64 7.06
N SER A 144 24.98 -17.30 7.83
CA SER A 144 25.13 -17.44 9.29
C SER A 144 25.57 -18.84 9.70
N CYS A 145 25.56 -19.80 8.78
CA CYS A 145 26.05 -21.15 9.02
C CYS A 145 27.57 -21.12 9.26
N PRO A 146 28.06 -21.57 10.43
CA PRO A 146 29.48 -21.61 10.74
C PRO A 146 30.19 -22.87 10.23
N VAL A 147 29.47 -23.78 9.57
CA VAL A 147 29.96 -25.11 9.17
C VAL A 147 30.12 -25.17 7.65
N ASP A 148 31.36 -25.22 7.18
CA ASP A 148 31.72 -25.21 5.75
C ASP A 148 31.12 -26.39 4.96
N GLU A 149 30.87 -27.54 5.62
CA GLU A 149 30.27 -28.73 5.00
C GLU A 149 28.74 -28.73 5.00
N CYS A 150 28.10 -27.86 5.80
CA CYS A 150 26.64 -27.85 5.97
C CYS A 150 25.92 -27.13 4.82
N CYS A 151 26.60 -26.21 4.13
CA CYS A 151 26.04 -25.48 3.01
C CYS A 151 26.80 -25.85 1.73
N PRO A 152 26.19 -26.61 0.80
CA PRO A 152 26.84 -26.93 -0.47
C PRO A 152 27.18 -25.63 -1.22
N PRO A 153 28.34 -25.59 -1.92
CA PRO A 153 28.78 -24.37 -2.62
C PRO A 153 27.79 -23.92 -3.69
N ASP A 154 27.10 -24.88 -4.32
CA ASP A 154 26.09 -24.62 -5.35
C ASP A 154 24.70 -24.29 -4.78
N GLY A 155 24.57 -24.24 -3.45
CA GLY A 155 23.33 -23.92 -2.75
C GLY A 155 22.46 -25.14 -2.51
N THR A 156 21.54 -25.02 -1.57
CA THR A 156 20.55 -26.07 -1.29
C THR A 156 19.31 -25.80 -2.11
N PRO A 157 18.79 -26.78 -2.89
CA PRO A 157 17.60 -26.57 -3.70
C PRO A 157 16.38 -26.33 -2.82
N LEU A 158 15.56 -25.34 -3.19
CA LEU A 158 14.25 -25.14 -2.60
C LEU A 158 13.26 -26.10 -3.24
N ALA A 159 12.27 -26.57 -2.46
CA ALA A 159 11.19 -27.36 -3.03
C ALA A 159 10.48 -26.56 -4.13
N ALA A 160 10.17 -27.22 -5.25
CA ALA A 160 9.47 -26.57 -6.36
C ALA A 160 8.16 -25.93 -5.85
N SER A 161 7.93 -24.68 -6.25
CA SER A 161 6.77 -23.87 -5.82
C SER A 161 5.47 -24.70 -5.93
N GLY A 162 4.79 -24.91 -4.79
CA GLY A 162 3.53 -25.68 -4.73
C GLY A 162 3.66 -27.12 -4.22
N THR A 163 4.87 -27.66 -4.07
CA THR A 163 5.09 -29.07 -3.68
C THR A 163 5.50 -29.29 -2.22
N SER A 164 5.77 -28.22 -1.46
CA SER A 164 6.17 -28.33 -0.06
C SER A 164 4.98 -28.41 0.91
N VAL A 165 5.24 -28.91 2.12
CA VAL A 165 4.25 -28.92 3.22
C VAL A 165 3.80 -27.49 3.54
N MET A 166 4.72 -26.52 3.45
CA MET A 166 4.39 -25.11 3.58
C MET A 166 3.42 -24.65 2.49
N ALA A 167 3.70 -24.99 1.24
CA ALA A 167 2.83 -24.64 0.12
C ALA A 167 1.42 -25.22 0.28
N ALA A 168 1.32 -26.49 0.68
CA ALA A 168 0.05 -27.15 0.93
C ALA A 168 -0.73 -26.51 2.10
N ALA A 169 -0.06 -26.26 3.23
CA ALA A 169 -0.68 -25.63 4.39
C ALA A 169 -1.15 -24.19 4.10
N MET A 170 -0.34 -23.41 3.39
CA MET A 170 -0.69 -22.03 3.04
C MET A 170 -1.80 -21.97 1.99
N THR A 171 -1.83 -22.90 1.02
CA THR A 171 -2.95 -23.04 0.07
C THR A 171 -4.24 -23.43 0.80
N TYR A 172 -4.17 -24.36 1.75
CA TYR A 172 -5.31 -24.73 2.60
C TYR A 172 -5.81 -23.53 3.44
N ALA A 173 -4.90 -22.70 3.93
CA ALA A 173 -5.21 -21.45 4.62
C ALA A 173 -5.68 -20.31 3.68
N GLY A 174 -5.81 -20.56 2.37
CA GLY A 174 -6.27 -19.58 1.38
C GLY A 174 -5.22 -18.54 0.96
N VAL A 175 -3.95 -18.74 1.31
CA VAL A 175 -2.85 -17.85 0.92
C VAL A 175 -2.36 -18.25 -0.47
N GLN A 176 -2.67 -17.42 -1.46
CA GLN A 176 -2.13 -17.56 -2.81
C GLN A 176 -0.86 -16.73 -2.97
N VAL A 177 0.26 -17.39 -3.24
CA VAL A 177 1.51 -16.72 -3.63
C VAL A 177 1.38 -16.30 -5.09
N ARG A 178 1.39 -15.00 -5.34
CA ARG A 178 1.31 -14.46 -6.70
C ARG A 178 2.61 -14.66 -7.49
N ARG A 179 2.48 -14.49 -8.81
CA ARG A 179 3.57 -14.44 -9.79
C ARG A 179 4.71 -13.51 -9.34
N PRO A 180 5.94 -13.71 -9.86
CA PRO A 180 7.09 -12.92 -9.45
C PRO A 180 6.89 -11.42 -9.74
N LEU A 181 7.43 -10.57 -8.87
CA LEU A 181 7.22 -9.12 -8.95
C LEU A 181 7.71 -8.51 -10.26
N ARG A 182 8.76 -9.05 -10.87
CA ARG A 182 9.24 -8.58 -12.19
C ARG A 182 8.15 -8.66 -13.25
N GLU A 183 7.32 -9.70 -13.22
CA GLU A 183 6.24 -9.86 -14.19
C GLU A 183 5.22 -8.75 -13.99
N MET A 184 4.87 -8.46 -12.74
CA MET A 184 3.95 -7.38 -12.43
C MET A 184 4.51 -5.99 -12.77
N ARG A 185 5.79 -5.74 -12.51
CA ARG A 185 6.47 -4.50 -12.93
C ARG A 185 6.54 -4.38 -14.44
N ALA A 186 6.80 -5.47 -15.16
CA ALA A 186 6.87 -5.46 -16.62
C ALA A 186 5.54 -5.04 -17.26
N ARG A 187 4.41 -5.32 -16.61
CA ARG A 187 3.08 -4.85 -17.05
C ARG A 187 2.88 -3.34 -16.92
N LEU A 188 3.70 -2.66 -16.11
CA LEU A 188 3.61 -1.23 -15.84
C LEU A 188 4.78 -0.44 -16.45
N ALA A 189 5.85 -1.12 -16.84
CA ALA A 189 7.08 -0.52 -17.31
C ALA A 189 6.90 0.13 -18.70
N PRO A 190 7.51 1.31 -18.95
CA PRO A 190 7.50 1.94 -20.26
C PRO A 190 7.98 0.99 -21.36
N TRP A 191 7.40 1.13 -22.55
CA TRP A 191 7.80 0.36 -23.72
C TRP A 191 9.27 0.57 -24.07
N GLN A 192 9.91 -0.53 -24.46
CA GLN A 192 11.25 -0.57 -25.05
C GLN A 192 11.19 -1.16 -26.47
N THR A 193 10.04 -1.00 -27.13
CA THR A 193 9.72 -1.60 -28.43
C THR A 193 10.05 -0.67 -29.58
N ALA A 194 9.95 -1.16 -30.82
CA ALA A 194 10.12 -0.34 -32.01
C ALA A 194 9.03 0.74 -32.19
N ALA A 195 7.92 0.69 -31.42
CA ALA A 195 6.81 1.65 -31.48
C ALA A 195 7.03 2.91 -30.60
N VAL A 196 8.15 2.98 -29.88
CA VAL A 196 8.49 4.13 -29.02
C VAL A 196 8.54 5.46 -29.80
N PRO A 197 9.19 5.56 -30.98
CA PRO A 197 9.25 6.82 -31.71
C PRO A 197 7.87 7.35 -32.16
N GLU A 198 6.96 6.46 -32.57
CA GLU A 198 5.60 6.84 -32.96
C GLU A 198 4.80 7.35 -31.75
N GLN A 199 4.98 6.73 -30.58
CA GLN A 199 4.36 7.19 -29.34
C GLN A 199 4.92 8.55 -28.90
N GLU A 200 6.23 8.75 -28.96
CA GLU A 200 6.87 10.04 -28.65
C GLU A 200 6.36 11.15 -29.57
N HIS A 201 6.27 10.88 -30.88
CA HIS A 201 5.72 11.83 -31.83
C HIS A 201 4.26 12.21 -31.53
N ALA A 202 3.44 11.24 -31.12
CA ALA A 202 2.06 11.50 -30.73
C ALA A 202 1.97 12.35 -29.44
N LEU A 203 2.87 12.12 -28.48
CA LEU A 203 2.97 12.92 -27.25
C LEU A 203 3.37 14.37 -27.56
N ASP A 204 4.38 14.58 -28.41
CA ASP A 204 4.79 15.91 -28.87
C ASP A 204 3.64 16.63 -29.59
N ALA A 205 2.96 15.95 -30.52
CA ALA A 205 1.84 16.52 -31.26
C ALA A 205 0.68 16.91 -30.32
N ALA A 206 0.34 16.06 -29.35
CA ALA A 206 -0.72 16.35 -28.38
C ALA A 206 -0.33 17.50 -27.43
N ALA A 207 0.93 17.57 -26.99
CA ALA A 207 1.44 18.68 -26.19
C ALA A 207 1.38 20.00 -26.95
N MET A 208 1.80 20.00 -28.23
CA MET A 208 1.71 21.18 -29.09
C MET A 208 0.25 21.60 -29.37
N ALA A 209 -0.69 20.65 -29.45
CA ALA A 209 -2.11 20.95 -29.62
C ALA A 209 -2.77 21.56 -28.36
N LEU A 210 -2.24 21.27 -27.17
CA LEU A 210 -2.74 21.84 -25.91
C LEU A 210 -2.34 23.31 -25.72
N VAL A 211 -1.16 23.72 -26.19
CA VAL A 211 -0.64 25.09 -26.00
C VAL A 211 -1.62 26.17 -26.52
N PRO A 212 -2.13 26.10 -27.76
CA PRO A 212 -3.11 27.08 -28.25
C PRO A 212 -4.41 27.11 -27.43
N ARG A 213 -4.89 25.96 -26.93
CA ARG A 213 -6.12 25.90 -26.09
C ARG A 213 -5.93 26.61 -24.76
N ILE A 214 -4.75 26.44 -24.14
CA ILE A 214 -4.37 27.16 -22.92
C ILE A 214 -4.34 28.68 -23.20
N LEU A 215 -3.71 29.10 -24.29
CA LEU A 215 -3.60 30.51 -24.68
C LEU A 215 -4.96 31.12 -25.06
N ALA A 216 -5.86 30.32 -25.65
CA ALA A 216 -7.22 30.73 -25.98
C ALA A 216 -8.15 30.77 -24.74
N GLY A 217 -7.68 30.38 -23.56
CA GLY A 217 -8.46 30.39 -22.33
C GLY A 217 -9.57 29.35 -22.30
N VAL A 218 -9.42 28.25 -23.04
CA VAL A 218 -10.36 27.12 -22.96
C VAL A 218 -10.47 26.67 -21.50
N PRO A 219 -11.70 26.56 -20.95
CA PRO A 219 -11.87 26.17 -19.55
C PRO A 219 -11.22 24.82 -19.26
N ARG A 220 -10.49 24.71 -18.15
CA ARG A 220 -9.87 23.45 -17.72
C ARG A 220 -10.89 22.32 -17.58
N ALA A 221 -12.11 22.65 -17.14
CA ALA A 221 -13.22 21.70 -17.01
C ALA A 221 -13.60 21.05 -18.35
N GLU A 222 -13.56 21.80 -19.46
CA GLU A 222 -13.87 21.26 -20.79
C GLU A 222 -12.82 20.23 -21.23
N VAL A 223 -11.53 20.55 -21.04
CA VAL A 223 -10.44 19.62 -21.36
C VAL A 223 -10.50 18.38 -20.46
N ALA A 224 -10.86 18.55 -19.19
CA ALA A 224 -11.06 17.46 -18.25
C ALA A 224 -12.19 16.52 -18.70
N ASP A 225 -13.33 17.08 -19.08
CA ASP A 225 -14.49 16.31 -19.56
C ASP A 225 -14.16 15.55 -20.86
N GLU A 226 -13.49 16.19 -21.82
CA GLU A 226 -13.02 15.54 -23.05
C GLU A 226 -12.08 14.37 -22.76
N THR A 227 -11.16 14.55 -21.79
CA THR A 227 -10.19 13.53 -21.39
C THR A 227 -10.89 12.34 -20.73
N LEU A 228 -11.82 12.59 -19.80
CA LEU A 228 -12.57 11.54 -19.11
C LEU A 228 -13.53 10.82 -20.06
N ASP A 229 -14.13 11.53 -21.01
CA ASP A 229 -14.96 10.94 -22.06
C ASP A 229 -14.14 10.05 -22.99
N LEU A 230 -12.93 10.48 -23.36
CA LEU A 230 -11.99 9.65 -24.13
C LEU A 230 -11.62 8.39 -23.36
N ALA A 231 -11.24 8.52 -22.08
CA ALA A 231 -10.91 7.37 -21.24
C ALA A 231 -12.09 6.39 -21.15
N ARG A 232 -13.31 6.91 -20.99
CA ARG A 232 -14.54 6.12 -20.99
C ARG A 232 -14.83 5.43 -22.32
N ARG A 233 -14.40 5.97 -23.46
CA ARG A 233 -14.51 5.26 -24.74
C ARG A 233 -13.47 4.14 -24.84
N VAL A 234 -12.23 4.42 -24.47
CA VAL A 234 -11.13 3.45 -24.56
C VAL A 234 -11.40 2.21 -23.70
N TRP A 235 -11.70 2.38 -22.41
CA TRP A 235 -11.87 1.23 -21.52
C TRP A 235 -13.12 0.38 -21.84
N ASN A 236 -14.11 0.95 -22.55
CA ASN A 236 -15.32 0.28 -22.97
C ASN A 236 -14.95 -0.63 -24.14
N ARG A 237 -14.03 -0.22 -25.03
CA ARG A 237 -13.44 -1.12 -26.03
C ARG A 237 -12.75 -2.31 -25.35
N PHE A 238 -12.03 -2.08 -24.25
CA PHE A 238 -11.36 -3.17 -23.51
C PHE A 238 -12.35 -4.16 -22.90
N GLY A 239 -13.53 -3.68 -22.46
CA GLY A 239 -14.60 -4.53 -21.93
C GLY A 239 -15.21 -5.50 -22.95
N HIS A 240 -15.04 -5.26 -24.24
CA HIS A 240 -15.47 -6.18 -25.30
C HIS A 240 -14.41 -7.20 -25.70
N LEU A 241 -13.18 -7.10 -25.16
CA LEU A 241 -12.12 -8.05 -25.43
C LEU A 241 -12.20 -9.26 -24.50
N PRO A 242 -11.87 -10.47 -24.99
CA PRO A 242 -11.81 -11.65 -24.14
C PRO A 242 -10.69 -11.50 -23.11
N THR A 243 -11.02 -11.73 -21.85
CA THR A 243 -10.04 -11.90 -20.77
C THR A 243 -9.55 -13.34 -20.77
N GLY A 244 -8.25 -13.54 -20.97
CA GLY A 244 -7.61 -14.85 -20.89
C GLY A 244 -6.86 -15.04 -19.57
N ASP A 245 -6.39 -16.27 -19.32
CA ASP A 245 -5.53 -16.58 -18.17
C ASP A 245 -4.11 -16.01 -18.32
N ASP A 246 -3.71 -15.68 -19.56
CA ASP A 246 -2.44 -15.01 -19.85
C ASP A 246 -2.58 -13.49 -19.72
N THR A 247 -1.96 -12.96 -18.66
CA THR A 247 -1.90 -11.52 -18.37
C THR A 247 -1.11 -10.74 -19.41
N LEU A 248 -0.07 -11.33 -20.01
CA LEU A 248 0.75 -10.65 -21.01
C LEU A 248 -0.03 -10.48 -22.31
N GLU A 249 -0.69 -11.54 -22.76
CA GLU A 249 -1.52 -11.49 -23.98
C GLU A 249 -2.68 -10.48 -23.81
N THR A 250 -3.28 -10.43 -22.62
CA THR A 250 -4.31 -9.43 -22.30
C THR A 250 -3.77 -8.00 -22.39
N ASP A 251 -2.59 -7.75 -21.81
CA ASP A 251 -1.97 -6.42 -21.84
C ASP A 251 -1.58 -6.00 -23.28
N LEU A 252 -1.08 -6.93 -24.10
CA LEU A 252 -0.75 -6.67 -25.50
C LEU A 252 -1.99 -6.33 -26.33
N ARG A 253 -3.11 -7.03 -26.12
CA ARG A 253 -4.38 -6.70 -26.79
C ARG A 253 -4.91 -5.34 -26.39
N ASP A 254 -4.81 -4.98 -25.10
CA ASP A 254 -5.19 -3.65 -24.63
C ASP A 254 -4.32 -2.56 -25.28
N ASP A 255 -3.03 -2.83 -25.40
CA ASP A 255 -2.06 -1.97 -26.05
C ASP A 255 -2.37 -1.78 -27.54
N GLU A 256 -2.77 -2.84 -28.27
CA GLU A 256 -3.19 -2.76 -29.67
C GLU A 256 -4.47 -1.94 -29.86
N GLN A 257 -5.39 -2.01 -28.90
CA GLN A 257 -6.68 -1.31 -28.95
C GLN A 257 -6.59 0.16 -28.48
N LEU A 258 -5.41 0.65 -28.11
CA LEU A 258 -5.18 2.03 -27.71
C LEU A 258 -4.34 2.75 -28.78
N ALA A 259 -4.91 3.72 -29.48
CA ALA A 259 -4.15 4.47 -30.48
C ALA A 259 -3.13 5.42 -29.82
N HIS A 260 -2.02 5.72 -30.51
CA HIS A 260 -0.94 6.55 -29.99
C HIS A 260 -1.40 7.96 -29.62
N ASP A 261 -2.26 8.57 -30.44
CA ASP A 261 -2.83 9.90 -30.24
C ASP A 261 -3.87 9.93 -29.10
N GLU A 262 -4.62 8.85 -28.91
CA GLU A 262 -5.51 8.69 -27.76
C GLU A 262 -4.71 8.56 -26.47
N ALA A 263 -3.68 7.71 -26.45
CA ALA A 263 -2.78 7.55 -25.32
C ALA A 263 -2.12 8.88 -24.94
N ALA A 264 -1.59 9.61 -25.93
CA ALA A 264 -0.95 10.89 -25.71
C ALA A 264 -1.88 11.94 -25.07
N ARG A 265 -3.11 12.07 -25.60
CA ARG A 265 -4.13 12.97 -25.04
C ARG A 265 -4.51 12.60 -23.61
N LEU A 266 -4.67 11.30 -23.33
CA LEU A 266 -4.97 10.82 -21.98
C LEU A 266 -3.82 11.05 -21.00
N ILE A 267 -2.58 10.74 -21.37
CA ILE A 267 -1.40 10.95 -20.53
C ILE A 267 -1.27 12.43 -20.16
N LEU A 268 -1.40 13.34 -21.13
CA LEU A 268 -1.29 14.76 -20.88
C LEU A 268 -2.49 15.33 -20.10
N GLY A 269 -3.71 14.87 -20.40
CA GLY A 269 -4.91 15.28 -19.68
C GLY A 269 -4.91 14.84 -18.21
N LEU A 270 -4.34 13.68 -17.90
CA LEU A 270 -4.18 13.18 -16.52
C LEU A 270 -3.17 13.97 -15.67
N GLN A 271 -2.38 14.86 -16.29
CA GLN A 271 -1.51 15.76 -15.52
C GLN A 271 -2.30 16.86 -14.82
N ASP A 272 -3.53 17.14 -15.26
CA ASP A 272 -4.47 17.96 -14.51
C ASP A 272 -5.00 17.20 -13.29
N ARG A 273 -4.84 17.81 -12.11
CA ARG A 273 -5.16 17.17 -10.82
C ARG A 273 -6.65 16.88 -10.67
N LEU A 274 -7.53 17.75 -11.16
CA LEU A 274 -8.98 17.54 -11.08
C LEU A 274 -9.41 16.39 -11.98
N THR A 275 -8.85 16.33 -13.19
CA THR A 275 -9.09 15.25 -14.15
C THR A 275 -8.63 13.91 -13.57
N ARG A 276 -7.45 13.86 -12.96
CA ARG A 276 -6.97 12.68 -12.26
C ARG A 276 -7.86 12.29 -11.08
N ASP A 277 -8.29 13.24 -10.25
CA ASP A 277 -9.13 12.93 -9.09
C ASP A 277 -10.50 12.39 -9.51
N HIS A 278 -11.06 12.88 -10.62
CA HIS A 278 -12.25 12.30 -11.23
C HIS A 278 -11.99 10.89 -11.76
N ALA A 279 -10.85 10.65 -12.41
CA ALA A 279 -10.45 9.32 -12.86
C ALA A 279 -10.25 8.33 -11.68
N ALA A 280 -9.83 8.83 -10.51
CA ALA A 280 -9.66 8.04 -9.30
C ALA A 280 -11.00 7.53 -8.71
N GLU A 281 -12.14 8.11 -9.12
CA GLU A 281 -13.48 7.64 -8.72
C GLU A 281 -13.86 6.30 -9.37
N TRP A 282 -13.10 5.83 -10.35
CA TRP A 282 -13.32 4.54 -11.02
C TRP A 282 -12.59 3.40 -10.31
N MET A 283 -12.80 3.30 -9.00
CA MET A 283 -12.09 2.35 -8.13
C MET A 283 -12.93 1.16 -7.66
N GLU A 284 -14.21 1.12 -8.01
CA GLU A 284 -15.19 0.12 -7.56
C GLU A 284 -16.14 -0.34 -8.66
N GLY A 285 -16.85 -1.43 -8.37
CA GLY A 285 -17.84 -2.02 -9.28
C GLY A 285 -17.21 -2.59 -10.55
N ASP A 286 -18.02 -2.74 -11.58
CA ASP A 286 -17.62 -3.30 -12.87
C ASP A 286 -16.67 -2.37 -13.65
N GLU A 287 -16.59 -1.08 -13.25
CA GLU A 287 -15.70 -0.08 -13.83
C GLU A 287 -14.22 -0.33 -13.45
N ALA A 288 -13.97 -0.79 -12.22
CA ALA A 288 -12.61 -0.84 -11.65
C ALA A 288 -11.64 -1.76 -12.40
N PRO A 289 -12.00 -3.00 -12.80
CA PRO A 289 -11.08 -3.85 -13.56
C PRO A 289 -10.71 -3.27 -14.92
N LEU A 290 -11.65 -2.57 -15.58
CA LEU A 290 -11.42 -1.90 -16.87
C LEU A 290 -10.55 -0.65 -16.71
N ALA A 291 -10.79 0.13 -15.64
CA ALA A 291 -9.94 1.25 -15.25
C ALA A 291 -8.49 0.82 -15.05
N LEU A 292 -8.28 -0.25 -14.29
CA LEU A 292 -6.94 -0.76 -14.01
C LEU A 292 -6.21 -1.18 -15.30
N ARG A 293 -6.89 -1.81 -16.25
CA ARG A 293 -6.33 -2.14 -17.58
C ARG A 293 -5.90 -0.88 -18.34
N LEU A 294 -6.74 0.15 -18.36
CA LEU A 294 -6.40 1.44 -18.98
C LEU A 294 -5.20 2.11 -18.33
N TRP A 295 -5.14 2.15 -17.00
CA TRP A 295 -4.03 2.78 -16.29
C TRP A 295 -2.70 2.05 -16.51
N ARG A 296 -2.72 0.72 -16.58
CA ARG A 296 -1.54 -0.08 -16.96
C ARG A 296 -1.07 0.24 -18.38
N ALA A 297 -1.99 0.25 -19.35
CA ALA A 297 -1.67 0.57 -20.75
C ALA A 297 -1.08 1.99 -20.89
N LEU A 298 -1.66 2.99 -20.21
CA LEU A 298 -1.15 4.36 -20.23
C LEU A 298 0.21 4.50 -19.54
N ALA A 299 0.47 3.77 -18.45
CA ALA A 299 1.78 3.75 -17.81
C ALA A 299 2.87 3.23 -18.76
N ARG A 300 2.61 2.14 -19.51
CA ARG A 300 3.54 1.60 -20.51
C ARG A 300 3.82 2.57 -21.67
N ARG A 301 2.87 3.46 -21.97
CA ARG A 301 2.96 4.47 -23.05
C ARG A 301 3.71 5.76 -22.64
N CYS A 302 4.10 5.89 -21.38
CA CYS A 302 4.89 7.03 -20.90
C CYS A 302 6.38 6.79 -21.21
N VAL A 303 6.76 7.05 -22.46
CA VAL A 303 8.10 6.73 -23.01
C VAL A 303 9.00 7.97 -23.14
N GLY A 304 10.31 7.73 -23.21
CA GLY A 304 11.29 8.77 -23.53
C GLY A 304 11.29 9.95 -22.55
N PRO A 305 11.30 11.20 -23.05
CA PRO A 305 11.24 12.40 -22.21
C PRO A 305 9.98 12.50 -21.34
N TYR A 306 8.93 11.75 -21.66
CA TYR A 306 7.66 11.77 -20.95
C TYR A 306 7.60 10.76 -19.79
N GLY A 307 8.71 10.14 -19.39
CA GLY A 307 8.76 9.18 -18.29
C GLY A 307 8.17 9.69 -16.96
N GLU A 308 8.38 10.97 -16.62
CA GLU A 308 7.81 11.58 -15.39
C GLU A 308 6.26 11.60 -15.43
N HIS A 309 5.65 11.65 -16.62
CA HIS A 309 4.20 11.68 -16.79
C HIS A 309 3.55 10.35 -16.38
N ALA A 310 4.34 9.28 -16.24
CA ALA A 310 3.89 7.98 -15.74
C ALA A 310 3.40 8.05 -14.28
N ALA A 311 3.82 9.04 -13.50
CA ALA A 311 3.42 9.17 -12.09
C ALA A 311 1.89 9.18 -11.92
N ALA A 312 1.16 9.88 -12.80
CA ALA A 312 -0.31 9.93 -12.74
C ALA A 312 -0.99 8.58 -13.02
N PRO A 313 -0.79 7.91 -14.18
CA PRO A 313 -1.39 6.61 -14.46
C PRO A 313 -0.91 5.50 -13.51
N LEU A 314 0.36 5.50 -13.08
CA LEU A 314 0.86 4.54 -12.09
C LEU A 314 0.19 4.71 -10.73
N THR A 315 -0.04 5.95 -10.30
CA THR A 315 -0.78 6.23 -9.06
C THR A 315 -2.23 5.76 -9.15
N LEU A 316 -2.90 5.97 -10.29
CA LEU A 316 -4.26 5.49 -10.51
C LEU A 316 -4.32 3.95 -10.56
N ALA A 317 -3.38 3.30 -11.23
CA ALA A 317 -3.26 1.85 -11.23
C ALA A 317 -3.09 1.31 -9.81
N GLY A 318 -2.19 1.92 -9.02
CA GLY A 318 -1.97 1.52 -7.64
C GLY A 318 -3.18 1.74 -6.73
N TRP A 319 -3.89 2.86 -6.90
CA TRP A 319 -5.13 3.17 -6.17
C TRP A 319 -6.25 2.16 -6.45
N VAL A 320 -6.47 1.84 -7.74
CA VAL A 320 -7.51 0.89 -8.15
C VAL A 320 -7.14 -0.53 -7.74
N ALA A 321 -5.87 -0.94 -7.88
CA ALA A 321 -5.39 -2.24 -7.41
C ALA A 321 -5.60 -2.40 -5.90
N TRP A 322 -5.25 -1.38 -5.11
CA TRP A 322 -5.45 -1.41 -3.65
C TRP A 322 -6.92 -1.53 -3.29
N SER A 323 -7.77 -0.78 -4.00
CA SER A 323 -9.22 -0.84 -3.87
C SER A 323 -9.76 -2.25 -4.18
N LEU A 324 -9.29 -2.89 -5.25
CA LEU A 324 -9.66 -4.26 -5.60
C LEU A 324 -9.08 -5.32 -4.64
N GLY A 325 -8.28 -4.91 -3.64
CA GLY A 325 -7.68 -5.78 -2.65
C GLY A 325 -6.29 -6.30 -3.01
N ASP A 326 -5.75 -5.93 -4.18
CA ASP A 326 -4.38 -6.27 -4.58
C ASP A 326 -3.38 -5.25 -3.99
N ARG A 327 -2.95 -5.52 -2.76
CA ARG A 327 -1.95 -4.68 -2.07
C ARG A 327 -0.56 -4.77 -2.68
N VAL A 328 -0.25 -5.88 -3.35
CA VAL A 328 1.09 -6.10 -3.91
C VAL A 328 1.25 -5.25 -5.16
N GLU A 329 0.28 -5.35 -6.08
CA GLU A 329 0.26 -4.49 -7.27
C GLU A 329 0.14 -3.01 -6.91
N ALA A 330 -0.67 -2.69 -5.90
CA ALA A 330 -0.75 -1.34 -5.38
C ALA A 330 0.60 -0.79 -4.95
N GLY A 331 1.34 -1.54 -4.14
CA GLY A 331 2.66 -1.15 -3.66
C GLY A 331 3.63 -0.92 -4.81
N GLU A 332 3.73 -1.89 -5.74
CA GLU A 332 4.67 -1.78 -6.86
C GLU A 332 4.34 -0.64 -7.82
N ALA A 333 3.06 -0.43 -8.15
CA ALA A 333 2.65 0.68 -9.00
C ALA A 333 2.97 2.03 -8.35
N LEU A 334 2.73 2.17 -7.04
CA LEU A 334 3.03 3.39 -6.29
C LEU A 334 4.54 3.62 -6.11
N ASP A 335 5.33 2.57 -5.91
CA ASP A 335 6.80 2.65 -5.89
C ASP A 335 7.32 3.13 -7.26
N MET A 336 6.81 2.57 -8.35
CA MET A 336 7.16 3.02 -9.71
C MET A 336 6.72 4.47 -9.96
N ALA A 337 5.55 4.89 -9.45
CA ALA A 337 5.09 6.28 -9.56
C ALA A 337 6.04 7.25 -8.84
N LEU A 338 6.52 6.89 -7.64
CA LEU A 338 7.47 7.69 -6.87
C LEU A 338 8.89 7.66 -7.45
N ALA A 339 9.25 6.61 -8.18
CA ALA A 339 10.48 6.58 -8.96
C ALA A 339 10.41 7.53 -10.17
N ALA A 340 9.22 7.67 -10.80
CA ALA A 340 8.99 8.60 -11.90
C ALA A 340 8.91 10.07 -11.43
N ASP A 341 8.21 10.36 -10.32
CA ASP A 341 8.21 11.67 -9.66
C ASP A 341 8.20 11.50 -8.12
N PRO A 342 9.36 11.70 -7.45
CA PRO A 342 9.46 11.58 -5.99
C PRO A 342 8.59 12.58 -5.21
N ARG A 343 8.13 13.66 -5.85
CA ARG A 343 7.31 14.72 -5.24
C ARG A 343 5.81 14.51 -5.49
N TYR A 344 5.42 13.43 -6.14
CA TYR A 344 4.02 13.17 -6.47
C TYR A 344 3.19 12.86 -5.20
N VAL A 345 2.58 13.90 -4.63
CA VAL A 345 1.95 13.88 -3.31
C VAL A 345 0.91 12.77 -3.16
N PHE A 346 0.11 12.53 -4.19
CA PHE A 346 -0.94 11.52 -4.12
C PHE A 346 -0.36 10.10 -4.02
N ALA A 347 0.68 9.78 -4.80
CA ALA A 347 1.39 8.49 -4.69
C ALA A 347 2.01 8.32 -3.30
N ARG A 348 2.65 9.36 -2.77
CA ARG A 348 3.30 9.31 -1.45
C ARG A 348 2.30 9.01 -0.33
N LEU A 349 1.15 9.68 -0.34
CA LEU A 349 0.10 9.47 0.67
C LEU A 349 -0.53 8.09 0.55
N LEU A 350 -0.79 7.62 -0.67
CA LEU A 350 -1.30 6.27 -0.90
C LEU A 350 -0.29 5.21 -0.48
N MET A 351 1.00 5.38 -0.80
CA MET A 351 2.06 4.48 -0.37
C MET A 351 2.10 4.40 1.16
N GLU A 352 2.13 5.55 1.85
CA GLU A 352 2.13 5.60 3.32
C GLU A 352 0.89 4.90 3.91
N ALA A 353 -0.29 5.10 3.32
CA ALA A 353 -1.52 4.46 3.75
C ALA A 353 -1.53 2.94 3.51
N CYS A 354 -1.03 2.50 2.36
CA CYS A 354 -0.83 1.10 2.01
C CYS A 354 0.14 0.42 2.98
N SER A 355 1.34 0.99 3.17
CA SER A 355 2.38 0.46 4.08
C SER A 355 1.95 0.46 5.54
N ALA A 356 1.02 1.35 5.92
CA ALA A 356 0.47 1.35 7.25
C ALA A 356 -0.53 0.21 7.49
N ASP A 357 -1.02 -0.52 6.48
CA ASP A 357 -2.19 -1.42 6.58
C ASP A 357 -3.48 -0.65 6.89
N LEU A 358 -3.69 0.52 6.28
CA LEU A 358 -5.01 1.15 6.31
C LEU A 358 -6.00 0.37 5.43
N ASP A 359 -7.29 0.56 5.71
CA ASP A 359 -8.40 0.16 4.85
C ASP A 359 -8.59 1.26 3.78
N PRO A 360 -8.76 0.94 2.48
CA PRO A 360 -9.08 1.93 1.44
C PRO A 360 -10.45 2.60 1.60
N GLU A 361 -11.38 2.04 2.38
CA GLU A 361 -12.77 2.52 2.48
C GLU A 361 -12.95 4.00 2.89
N PRO A 362 -12.17 4.59 3.81
CA PRO A 362 -12.27 6.02 4.11
C PRO A 362 -12.02 6.92 2.89
N VAL A 363 -11.08 6.54 2.03
CA VAL A 363 -10.74 7.27 0.80
C VAL A 363 -11.83 7.06 -0.24
N ARG A 364 -12.31 5.82 -0.41
CA ARG A 364 -13.45 5.49 -1.28
C ARG A 364 -14.68 6.30 -0.92
N ARG A 365 -15.04 6.37 0.37
CA ARG A 365 -16.17 7.16 0.85
C ARG A 365 -16.02 8.64 0.51
N SER A 366 -14.81 9.19 0.64
CA SER A 366 -14.53 10.59 0.25
C SER A 366 -14.76 10.80 -1.25
N LEU A 367 -14.28 9.90 -2.09
CA LEU A 367 -14.44 9.97 -3.55
C LEU A 367 -15.91 9.77 -3.98
N ARG A 368 -16.64 8.84 -3.37
CA ARG A 368 -18.09 8.66 -3.60
C ARG A 368 -18.87 9.93 -3.27
N LYS A 369 -18.58 10.56 -2.13
CA LYS A 369 -19.20 11.82 -1.73
C LYS A 369 -18.95 12.94 -2.76
N THR A 370 -17.73 13.05 -3.26
CA THR A 370 -17.39 14.01 -4.33
C THR A 370 -18.18 13.72 -5.61
N ARG A 371 -18.27 12.45 -6.01
CA ARG A 371 -19.04 12.00 -7.19
C ARG A 371 -20.53 12.33 -7.04
N ASP A 372 -21.12 12.08 -5.88
CA ASP A 372 -22.55 12.35 -5.60
C ASP A 372 -22.87 13.84 -5.58
N GLU A 373 -22.04 14.66 -4.92
CA GLU A 373 -22.17 16.12 -4.89
C GLU A 373 -22.11 16.71 -6.30
N ARG A 374 -21.22 16.19 -7.17
CA ARG A 374 -21.11 16.61 -8.58
C ARG A 374 -22.33 16.19 -9.40
N ASN A 375 -22.84 14.98 -9.17
CA ASN A 375 -23.99 14.44 -9.90
C ASN A 375 -25.35 14.96 -9.36
N GLY A 376 -25.34 15.86 -8.37
CA GLY A 376 -26.56 16.41 -7.78
C GLY A 376 -27.40 15.39 -6.99
N ARG A 377 -26.80 14.26 -6.58
CA ARG A 377 -27.47 13.27 -5.72
C ARG A 377 -27.35 13.75 -4.26
N PRO A 378 -28.45 13.88 -3.51
CA PRO A 378 -28.35 14.21 -2.09
C PRO A 378 -27.56 13.10 -1.39
N CYS A 379 -26.52 13.45 -0.63
CA CYS A 379 -25.92 12.50 0.31
C CYS A 379 -27.02 11.98 1.23
N GLU A 380 -27.32 10.69 1.17
CA GLU A 380 -28.06 10.05 2.25
C GLU A 380 -27.20 10.19 3.51
N ALA A 381 -27.63 11.09 4.40
CA ALA A 381 -27.03 11.23 5.70
C ALA A 381 -27.24 9.88 6.42
N ASN A 382 -26.16 9.12 6.56
CA ASN A 382 -26.13 7.91 7.36
C ASN A 382 -26.79 8.19 8.72
N SER A 383 -27.85 7.44 8.99
CA SER A 383 -28.37 7.21 10.33
C SER A 383 -27.34 6.38 11.10
N GLU A 384 -26.28 7.02 11.58
CA GLU A 384 -25.45 6.47 12.64
C GLU A 384 -26.31 6.40 13.91
N ARG A 385 -27.02 5.29 14.08
CA ARG A 385 -27.44 4.84 15.41
C ARG A 385 -26.19 4.56 16.19
N ALA A 386 -25.92 5.44 17.15
CA ALA A 386 -25.06 5.18 18.28
C ALA A 386 -25.38 3.79 18.85
N PHE A 387 -24.38 2.91 18.82
CA PHE A 387 -24.36 1.72 19.64
C PHE A 387 -24.15 2.18 21.08
N ASP A 388 -25.24 2.50 21.77
CA ASP A 388 -25.29 2.48 23.22
C ASP A 388 -26.10 1.25 23.65
N GLY A 389 -25.43 0.40 24.42
CA GLY A 389 -26.00 -0.82 24.96
C GLY A 389 -27.04 -0.52 26.03
N ALA A 390 -28.20 -1.14 25.88
CA ALA A 390 -29.06 -1.54 26.99
C ALA A 390 -29.97 -2.66 26.48
N GLY A 391 -29.98 -3.77 27.20
CA GLY A 391 -30.75 -4.95 26.83
C GLY A 391 -32.24 -4.86 27.14
N ALA A 392 -32.85 -6.04 26.99
CA ALA A 392 -34.21 -6.44 27.32
C ALA A 392 -35.28 -6.29 26.21
N GLY A 393 -35.66 -7.45 25.66
CA GLY A 393 -36.99 -7.98 25.93
C GLY A 393 -38.02 -7.91 24.80
N ALA A 394 -38.58 -9.09 24.54
CA ALA A 394 -39.95 -9.36 24.06
C ALA A 394 -40.24 -9.36 22.54
N ALA A 395 -40.35 -10.61 22.07
CA ALA A 395 -41.31 -11.17 21.11
C ALA A 395 -42.52 -10.32 20.69
N VAL A 396 -42.85 -10.37 19.40
CA VAL A 396 -44.16 -10.63 18.73
C VAL A 396 -43.79 -10.69 17.22
N GLY A 397 -44.13 -11.68 16.39
CA GLY A 397 -45.43 -12.28 16.10
C GLY A 397 -45.85 -11.85 14.70
N ALA A 398 -46.06 -12.82 13.82
CA ALA A 398 -46.32 -12.70 12.39
C ALA A 398 -47.70 -12.09 12.03
N GLY A 399 -47.83 -11.64 10.77
CA GLY A 399 -49.12 -11.37 10.11
C GLY A 399 -49.03 -10.21 9.12
N THR A 400 -48.73 -10.48 7.84
CA THR A 400 -49.71 -10.55 6.71
C THR A 400 -50.25 -9.21 6.22
N GLY A 401 -50.20 -9.01 4.89
CA GLY A 401 -51.18 -8.17 4.20
C GLY A 401 -50.65 -7.35 3.04
N ALA A 402 -50.60 -7.96 1.85
CA ALA A 402 -50.50 -7.28 0.57
C ALA A 402 -51.73 -6.39 0.30
N GLY A 403 -51.58 -5.37 -0.56
CA GLY A 403 -52.71 -4.63 -1.08
C GLY A 403 -52.31 -3.43 -1.95
N ALA A 404 -52.12 -3.68 -3.24
CA ALA A 404 -52.05 -2.66 -4.28
C ALA A 404 -53.37 -1.89 -4.42
N GLY A 405 -53.30 -0.64 -4.88
CA GLY A 405 -54.49 0.13 -5.27
C GLY A 405 -54.12 1.47 -5.90
N ALA A 406 -54.23 1.54 -7.22
CA ALA A 406 -54.06 2.72 -8.06
C ALA A 406 -55.29 3.66 -8.03
N GLY A 407 -55.09 4.91 -8.44
CA GLY A 407 -56.14 5.91 -8.75
C GLY A 407 -55.56 7.33 -8.70
N VAL A 408 -55.07 7.94 -9.79
CA VAL A 408 -55.77 8.57 -10.93
C VAL A 408 -56.43 9.93 -10.58
N ASN A 409 -55.86 10.96 -11.23
CA ASN A 409 -56.40 12.25 -11.71
C ASN A 409 -56.80 13.38 -10.76
N GLY A 410 -56.41 14.60 -11.18
CA GLY A 410 -57.02 15.86 -10.76
C GLY A 410 -56.19 17.09 -11.13
N GLU A 411 -56.33 17.59 -12.36
CA GLU A 411 -55.89 18.93 -12.80
C GLU A 411 -56.50 20.04 -11.92
N GLY A 412 -55.81 21.19 -11.80
CA GLY A 412 -56.46 22.39 -11.27
C GLY A 412 -55.59 23.58 -10.87
N ALA A 413 -55.30 24.43 -11.85
CA ALA A 413 -55.40 25.90 -11.77
C ALA A 413 -54.45 26.75 -10.88
N ALA A 414 -53.72 27.62 -11.60
CA ALA A 414 -53.67 29.08 -11.43
C ALA A 414 -53.14 29.68 -10.11
N GLY A 415 -51.88 30.15 -10.19
CA GLY A 415 -51.56 31.58 -10.21
C GLY A 415 -51.86 32.42 -8.97
N ARG A 416 -50.80 32.79 -8.24
CA ARG A 416 -50.73 34.09 -7.57
C ARG A 416 -49.29 34.60 -7.47
N LYS A 417 -49.06 35.76 -8.10
CA LYS A 417 -47.87 36.60 -7.96
C LYS A 417 -47.79 37.15 -6.53
N GLY A 418 -46.59 37.16 -5.96
CA GLY A 418 -46.28 37.83 -4.69
C GLY A 418 -44.84 38.29 -4.66
N ALA A 419 -44.66 39.60 -4.85
CA ALA A 419 -43.60 40.52 -4.45
C ALA A 419 -42.20 39.98 -4.06
N GLY A 420 -41.18 40.56 -4.70
CA GLY A 420 -39.78 40.30 -4.43
C GLY A 420 -39.23 40.89 -3.13
N SER A 421 -38.06 40.39 -2.77
CA SER A 421 -37.08 40.97 -1.85
C SER A 421 -35.68 40.42 -2.20
N PRO A 422 -34.61 41.16 -1.87
CA PRO A 422 -33.48 41.38 -2.76
C PRO A 422 -32.50 40.21 -2.82
N GLY A 423 -31.83 40.10 -3.97
CA GLY A 423 -30.86 39.05 -4.29
C GLY A 423 -29.77 38.92 -3.24
N ARG A 424 -29.66 37.70 -2.70
CA ARG A 424 -28.42 37.21 -2.09
C ARG A 424 -27.43 36.93 -3.23
N PRO A 425 -26.15 37.31 -3.09
CA PRO A 425 -25.13 36.92 -4.06
C PRO A 425 -25.07 35.39 -4.13
N SER A 426 -24.97 34.87 -5.35
CA SER A 426 -24.90 33.45 -5.67
C SER A 426 -23.87 32.74 -4.81
N ALA A 427 -24.30 31.72 -4.08
CA ALA A 427 -23.48 30.84 -3.26
C ALA A 427 -22.72 29.81 -4.12
N GLU A 428 -22.06 30.27 -5.19
CA GLU A 428 -21.25 29.41 -6.06
C GLU A 428 -19.76 29.43 -5.70
N ASP A 429 -19.31 30.34 -4.84
CA ASP A 429 -17.88 30.57 -4.61
C ASP A 429 -17.41 30.17 -3.18
N SER A 430 -18.07 29.20 -2.54
CA SER A 430 -17.75 28.77 -1.17
C SER A 430 -17.63 27.26 -0.98
N ARG A 431 -17.63 26.49 -2.08
CA ARG A 431 -17.35 25.05 -1.99
C ARG A 431 -15.84 24.86 -2.01
N GLU A 432 -15.28 24.40 -0.90
CA GLU A 432 -13.88 23.95 -0.86
C GLU A 432 -13.61 22.99 -2.04
N PRO A 433 -12.52 23.18 -2.80
CA PRO A 433 -12.21 22.32 -3.91
C PRO A 433 -12.08 20.87 -3.44
N ALA A 434 -12.60 19.92 -4.23
CA ALA A 434 -12.52 18.48 -3.97
C ALA A 434 -11.07 18.01 -3.70
N GLU A 435 -10.12 18.74 -4.29
CA GLU A 435 -8.66 18.64 -4.15
C GLU A 435 -8.17 18.47 -2.70
N ASP A 436 -8.67 19.32 -1.80
CA ASP A 436 -8.22 19.32 -0.41
C ASP A 436 -8.84 18.17 0.37
N ARG A 437 -9.95 17.58 -0.09
CA ARG A 437 -10.70 16.59 0.70
C ARG A 437 -10.10 15.20 0.62
N VAL A 438 -9.68 14.72 -0.56
CA VAL A 438 -9.06 13.39 -0.69
C VAL A 438 -7.72 13.37 0.04
N THR A 439 -6.90 14.40 -0.20
CA THR A 439 -5.63 14.60 0.50
C THR A 439 -5.85 14.76 2.01
N ARG A 440 -6.80 15.60 2.47
CA ARG A 440 -7.13 15.70 3.91
C ARG A 440 -7.73 14.41 4.46
N ALA A 441 -8.49 13.64 3.71
CA ALA A 441 -9.06 12.37 4.17
C ALA A 441 -7.96 11.34 4.42
N LEU A 442 -6.99 11.24 3.50
CA LEU A 442 -5.77 10.45 3.65
C LEU A 442 -4.96 10.93 4.85
N GLU A 443 -4.65 12.21 4.94
CA GLU A 443 -3.93 12.78 6.08
C GLU A 443 -4.69 12.60 7.39
N ALA A 444 -6.01 12.76 7.40
CA ALA A 444 -6.84 12.56 8.59
C ALA A 444 -6.89 11.08 9.00
N ALA A 445 -6.93 10.14 8.05
CA ALA A 445 -6.84 8.72 8.34
C ALA A 445 -5.48 8.36 8.95
N LEU A 446 -4.39 8.88 8.39
CA LEU A 446 -3.04 8.74 8.91
C LEU A 446 -2.91 9.36 10.32
N ARG A 447 -3.42 10.59 10.52
CA ARG A 447 -3.41 11.30 11.82
C ARG A 447 -4.28 10.62 12.87
N ARG A 448 -5.49 10.13 12.55
CA ARG A 448 -6.39 9.42 13.48
C ARG A 448 -5.73 8.16 14.03
N ARG A 449 -4.90 7.50 13.24
CA ARG A 449 -4.10 6.36 13.73
C ARG A 449 -2.94 6.81 14.61
N GLY A 450 -2.28 7.92 14.26
CA GLY A 450 -1.27 8.56 15.10
C GLY A 450 -1.82 9.01 16.47
N SER A 451 -3.03 9.56 16.52
CA SER A 451 -3.66 10.05 17.76
C SER A 451 -4.24 8.92 18.63
N ARG A 452 -4.78 7.84 18.01
CA ARG A 452 -5.14 6.61 18.75
C ARG A 452 -3.94 5.99 19.49
N ARG A 453 -2.71 6.22 19.01
CA ARG A 453 -1.48 5.80 19.70
C ARG A 453 -1.09 6.71 20.87
N ALA A 454 -1.35 8.02 20.78
CA ALA A 454 -1.06 8.95 21.88
C ALA A 454 -2.03 8.80 23.07
N GLY A 455 -3.25 8.30 22.83
CA GLY A 455 -4.28 8.11 23.86
C GLY A 455 -4.19 6.82 24.69
N ALA A 456 -3.31 5.88 24.32
CA ALA A 456 -3.19 4.57 24.99
C ALA A 456 -2.16 4.55 26.14
N GLY A 457 -1.62 5.71 26.54
CA GLY A 457 -0.83 5.88 27.75
C GLY A 457 -1.66 6.52 28.86
N LYS A 458 -2.44 5.74 29.62
CA LYS A 458 -2.92 6.19 30.93
C LYS A 458 -1.72 6.29 31.87
N GLY A 459 -1.12 7.48 31.96
CA GLY A 459 -0.22 7.83 33.05
C GLY A 459 -0.97 7.81 34.39
N PRO A 460 -0.31 7.43 35.50
CA PRO A 460 -0.97 7.34 36.80
C PRO A 460 -1.28 8.74 37.34
N ALA A 461 -2.44 8.84 37.96
CA ALA A 461 -2.93 10.05 38.61
C ALA A 461 -1.99 10.51 39.74
N GLN A 462 -1.69 11.81 39.75
CA GLN A 462 -1.17 12.51 40.91
C GLN A 462 -2.18 12.44 42.05
N ALA A 463 -1.75 11.96 43.22
CA ALA A 463 -2.40 12.20 44.50
C ALA A 463 -1.36 12.77 45.47
N GLY A 464 -1.67 13.94 46.02
CA GLY A 464 -0.78 14.74 46.84
C GLY A 464 -0.64 14.26 48.29
N ALA A 465 0.48 14.69 48.87
CA ALA A 465 0.76 15.05 50.26
C ALA A 465 -0.04 14.40 51.41
N HIS A 466 0.66 13.66 52.28
CA HIS A 466 0.65 13.89 53.74
C HIS A 466 1.89 13.25 54.41
N ALA A 467 2.56 14.02 55.28
CA ALA A 467 3.72 13.60 56.07
C ALA A 467 3.34 12.60 57.19
N PRO A 468 4.30 11.83 57.75
CA PRO A 468 4.85 12.27 59.03
C PRO A 468 6.34 11.95 59.31
N ARG A 469 6.93 12.88 60.08
CA ARG A 469 7.90 12.75 61.20
C ARG A 469 9.10 11.79 61.14
N ARG A 470 10.28 12.44 61.27
CA ARG A 470 11.58 11.97 61.80
C ARG A 470 11.48 11.02 63.01
N PRO A 471 12.56 10.24 63.23
CA PRO A 471 13.30 10.39 64.47
C PRO A 471 14.79 10.70 64.26
N GLN A 472 15.35 11.36 65.27
CA GLN A 472 16.73 11.80 65.40
C GLN A 472 17.66 10.64 65.75
N GLY A 473 18.90 10.69 65.24
CA GLY A 473 20.02 9.89 65.73
C GLY A 473 21.33 10.64 65.54
N ARG A 474 21.79 11.31 66.60
CA ARG A 474 23.10 11.97 66.71
C ARG A 474 24.25 10.95 66.68
N ARG A 475 25.38 11.30 66.04
CA ARG A 475 26.77 11.36 66.59
C ARG A 475 27.77 11.47 65.43
N ARG A 476 28.44 12.61 65.28
CA ARG A 476 29.77 13.01 65.82
C ARG A 476 30.94 12.63 64.91
N VAL A 477 31.45 13.66 64.22
CA VAL A 477 32.86 14.07 64.08
C VAL A 477 33.93 12.97 64.05
N GLY A 478 34.60 12.87 62.91
CA GLY A 478 35.93 12.25 62.76
C GLY A 478 36.63 12.86 61.54
N ARG A 479 37.39 13.93 61.78
CA ARG A 479 38.24 14.63 60.82
C ARG A 479 39.57 13.87 60.75
N GLN A 480 39.95 13.38 59.58
CA GLN A 480 41.35 13.15 59.22
C GLN A 480 41.47 13.15 57.69
N GLY A 481 41.96 14.25 57.14
CA GLY A 481 42.65 14.21 55.87
C GLY A 481 44.13 13.91 56.13
N THR A 482 44.79 13.28 55.17
CA THR A 482 46.12 13.70 54.66
C THR A 482 46.58 12.74 53.54
N ARG A 483 47.10 13.36 52.46
CA ARG A 483 48.18 12.92 51.55
C ARG A 483 47.84 11.72 50.63
N ARG A 484 47.83 11.82 49.30
CA ARG A 484 48.81 12.30 48.30
C ARG A 484 50.19 11.60 48.36
N ASP A 485 50.50 11.03 47.19
CA ASP A 485 51.80 10.64 46.61
C ASP A 485 52.25 9.18 46.77
N GLY A 486 52.47 8.55 45.62
CA GLY A 486 52.94 7.18 45.40
C GLY A 486 52.39 6.61 44.11
#